data_AF-A0A2D6X506-F1
#
_entry.id   AF-A0A2D6X506-F1
#
_cell.length_a   1.000
_cell.length_b   1.000
_cell.length_c   1.000
_cell.angle_alpha   90.00
_cell.angle_beta   90.00
_cell.angle_gamma   90.00
#
_symmetry.space_group_name_H-M   'P 1'
#
loop_
_entity.id
_entity.type
_entity.pdbx_description
1 polymer ?
#
loop_
_entity_poly.entity_id
_entity_poly.type
_entity_poly.pdbx_seq_one_letter_code
_entity_poly.pdbx_strand_id
1 'polypeptide(L)' 'MVVGDIGDEITKEQFAKFVRVQKSGVTNMFDVVTVSRLSGLQRKTIVKIMETYNELSIKYPDVVD' A
#
# COMPACT_ATOMS: atom_id res chain seq x y z
N MET A 1 -15.40 12.44 -0.45
CA MET A 1 -14.32 12.00 -1.35
C MET A 1 -13.03 12.34 -0.62
N VAL A 2 -12.29 11.35 -0.10
CA VAL A 2 -11.09 11.64 0.70
C VAL A 2 -10.03 12.23 -0.23
N VAL A 3 -9.79 13.52 -0.04
CA VAL A 3 -8.73 14.30 -0.67
C VAL A 3 -7.42 13.75 -0.10
N GLY A 4 -6.55 13.20 -0.94
CA GLY A 4 -5.35 12.54 -0.46
C GLY A 4 -4.29 12.41 -1.55
N ASP A 5 -4.08 13.49 -2.28
CA ASP A 5 -3.00 13.63 -3.27
C ASP A 5 -2.22 14.92 -3.00
N ILE A 6 -1.74 15.11 -1.77
CA ILE A 6 -0.67 16.06 -1.45
C ILE A 6 0.17 15.43 -0.33
N GLY A 7 1.37 14.97 -0.69
CA GLY A 7 2.34 14.36 0.21
C GLY A 7 2.96 13.14 -0.45
N ASP A 8 4.22 13.26 -0.87
CA ASP A 8 5.04 12.15 -1.38
C ASP A 8 5.26 11.03 -0.35
N GLU A 9 4.75 11.22 0.86
CA GLU A 9 4.90 10.33 2.00
C GLU A 9 3.71 9.37 2.13
N ILE A 10 4.02 8.07 2.18
CA ILE A 10 3.03 7.03 2.44
C ILE A 10 2.61 7.04 3.90
N THR A 11 1.31 7.15 4.13
CA THR A 11 0.71 7.04 5.48
C THR A 11 0.63 5.59 5.95
N LYS A 12 0.58 5.40 7.27
CA LYS A 12 0.36 4.08 7.89
C LYS A 12 -0.90 3.38 7.37
N GLU A 13 -2.00 4.11 7.18
CA GLU A 13 -3.25 3.55 6.67
C GLU A 13 -3.13 3.05 5.22
N GLN A 14 -2.44 3.82 4.36
CA GLN A 14 -2.18 3.38 2.98
C GLN A 14 -1.31 2.12 2.95
N PHE A 15 -0.27 2.07 3.77
CA PHE A 15 0.57 0.89 3.88
C PHE A 15 -0.21 -0.32 4.42
N ALA A 16 -1.04 -0.14 5.45
CA ALA A 16 -1.90 -1.20 5.98
C ALA A 16 -2.91 -1.74 4.97
N LYS A 17 -3.51 -0.86 4.15
CA LYS A 17 -4.38 -1.28 3.04
C LYS A 17 -3.64 -2.14 2.02
N PHE A 18 -2.40 -1.79 1.67
CA PHE A 18 -1.56 -2.60 0.79
C PHE A 18 -1.21 -3.96 1.42
N VAL A 19 -0.70 -3.97 2.66
CA VAL A 19 -0.28 -5.20 3.36
C VAL A 19 -1.47 -6.13 3.60
N ARG A 20 -2.67 -5.61 3.85
CA ARG A 20 -3.89 -6.43 3.94
C ARG A 20 -4.17 -7.19 2.64
N VAL A 21 -4.00 -6.55 1.49
CA VAL A 21 -4.14 -7.22 0.19
C VAL A 21 -3.04 -8.26 -0.01
N GLN A 22 -1.80 -7.94 0.34
CA GLN A 22 -0.67 -8.87 0.28
C GLN A 22 -0.92 -10.13 1.14
N LYS A 23 -1.28 -9.96 2.41
CA LYS A 23 -1.58 -11.05 3.35
C LYS A 23 -2.79 -11.88 2.95
N SER A 24 -3.70 -11.32 2.14
CA SER A 24 -4.87 -12.07 1.65
C SER A 24 -4.53 -13.19 0.67
N GLY A 25 -3.40 -13.09 -0.04
CA GLY A 25 -3.01 -14.04 -1.09
C GLY A 25 -3.92 -14.08 -2.33
N VAL A 26 -4.94 -13.21 -2.41
CA VAL A 26 -5.95 -13.19 -3.49
C VAL A 26 -5.36 -12.77 -4.84
N THR A 27 -4.33 -11.93 -4.84
CA THR A 27 -3.70 -11.40 -6.05
C THR A 27 -2.20 -11.28 -5.86
N ASN A 28 -1.47 -11.24 -6.97
CA ASN A 28 -0.06 -10.91 -6.97
C ASN A 28 0.11 -9.38 -6.82
N MET A 29 1.07 -8.92 -6.03
CA MET A 29 1.27 -7.48 -5.80
C MET A 29 1.73 -6.70 -7.06
N PHE A 30 2.22 -7.40 -8.09
CA PHE A 30 2.50 -6.82 -9.41
C PHE A 30 1.24 -6.63 -10.28
N ASP A 31 0.12 -7.27 -9.95
CA ASP A 31 -1.19 -6.96 -10.56
C ASP A 31 -1.76 -5.70 -9.90
N VAL A 32 -1.16 -4.56 -10.23
CA VAL A 32 -1.47 -3.26 -9.65
C VAL A 32 -2.93 -2.86 -9.89
N VAL A 33 -3.55 -3.34 -10.97
CA VAL A 33 -4.97 -3.11 -11.26
C VAL A 33 -5.83 -3.79 -10.21
N THR A 34 -5.60 -5.09 -9.96
CA THR A 34 -6.34 -5.82 -8.93
C THR A 34 -6.03 -5.31 -7.53
N VAL A 35 -4.77 -5.00 -7.21
CA VAL A 35 -4.39 -4.41 -5.92
C VAL A 35 -5.09 -3.07 -5.71
N SER A 36 -5.14 -2.20 -6.72
CA SER A 36 -5.85 -0.90 -6.63
C SER A 36 -7.34 -1.10 -6.35
N ARG A 37 -7.98 -2.03 -7.05
CA ARG A 37 -9.40 -2.35 -6.84
C ARG A 37 -9.68 -2.87 -5.43
N LEU A 38 -8.80 -3.71 -4.88
CA LEU A 38 -9.00 -4.33 -3.55
C LEU A 38 -8.62 -3.40 -2.38
N SER A 39 -7.56 -2.60 -2.53
CA SER A 39 -7.06 -1.71 -1.49
C SER A 39 -7.70 -0.32 -1.50
N GLY A 40 -8.29 0.09 -2.62
CA GLY A 40 -8.74 1.45 -2.86
C GLY A 40 -7.60 2.46 -3.06
N LEU A 41 -6.36 1.98 -3.21
CA LEU A 41 -5.19 2.82 -3.42
C LEU A 41 -5.01 3.15 -4.90
N GLN A 42 -4.48 4.33 -5.19
CA GLN A 42 -4.08 4.68 -6.54
C GLN A 42 -2.81 3.92 -6.95
N ARG A 43 -2.66 3.70 -8.27
CA ARG A 43 -1.48 3.04 -8.85
C ARG A 43 -0.16 3.65 -8.38
N LYS A 44 -0.05 4.98 -8.32
CA LYS A 44 1.17 5.66 -7.88
C LYS A 44 1.52 5.34 -6.42
N THR A 45 0.53 5.28 -5.54
CA THR A 45 0.70 4.93 -4.13
C THR A 45 1.17 3.48 -3.99
N ILE A 46 0.59 2.57 -4.77
CA ILE A 46 0.99 1.16 -4.79
C ILE A 46 2.43 1.00 -5.25
N VAL A 47 2.81 1.67 -6.35
CA VAL A 47 4.20 1.66 -6.85
C VAL A 47 5.16 2.22 -5.82
N LYS A 48 4.82 3.37 -5.20
CA LYS A 48 5.65 3.97 -4.17
C LYS A 48 5.83 3.05 -2.95
N ILE A 49 4.76 2.39 -2.50
CA ILE A 49 4.84 1.39 -1.43
C ILE A 49 5.76 0.23 -1.81
N MET A 50 5.68 -0.27 -3.06
CA MET A 50 6.56 -1.35 -3.52
C MET A 50 8.04 -0.92 -3.54
N GLU A 51 8.33 0.33 -3.94
CA GLU A 51 9.69 0.87 -3.97
C GLU A 51 10.28 1.07 -2.57
N THR A 52 9.49 1.55 -1.61
CA THR A 52 9.94 1.89 -0.25
C THR A 52 9.46 0.89 0.81
N TYR A 53 9.12 -0.33 0.42
CA TYR A 53 8.46 -1.30 1.31
C TYR A 53 9.25 -1.56 2.60
N ASN A 54 10.56 -1.77 2.47
CA ASN A 54 11.44 -2.04 3.61
C ASN A 54 11.50 -0.86 4.59
N GLU A 55 11.51 0.38 4.07
CA GLU A 55 11.51 1.58 4.90
C GLU A 55 10.17 1.72 5.65
N LEU A 56 9.06 1.44 4.96
CA LEU A 56 7.72 1.47 5.54
C LEU A 56 7.52 0.36 6.58
N SER A 57 8.08 -0.84 6.37
CA SER A 57 8.01 -1.92 7.35
C SER A 57 8.80 -1.60 8.62
N ILE A 58 9.91 -0.87 8.51
CA ILE A 58 10.66 -0.37 9.67
C ILE A 58 9.89 0.75 10.38
N LYS A 59 9.29 1.67 9.61
CA LYS A 59 8.54 2.81 10.13
C LYS A 59 7.22 2.41 10.81
N TYR A 60 6.58 1.36 10.30
CA TYR A 60 5.28 0.86 10.74
C TYR A 60 5.32 -0.66 10.98
N PRO A 61 6.10 -1.13 11.98
CA PRO A 61 6.32 -2.56 12.22
C PRO A 61 5.01 -3.31 12.54
N ASP A 62 4.09 -2.67 13.25
CA ASP A 62 2.81 -3.26 13.64
C ASP A 62 1.83 -3.50 12.47
N VAL A 63 2.17 -3.03 11.26
CA VAL A 63 1.40 -3.30 10.05
C VAL A 63 1.80 -4.62 9.40
N VAL A 64 3.10 -4.98 9.49
CA VAL A 64 3.66 -6.17 8.84
C VAL A 64 3.62 -7.41 9.73
N ASP A 65 3.56 -7.24 11.05
CA ASP A 65 3.43 -8.32 12.05
C ASP A 65 2.12 -9.14 11.94
#